data_AF-A0A377Z350-F1
#
_entry.id   AF-A0A377Z350-F1
#
_cell.length_a   1.000
_cell.length_b   1.000
_cell.length_c   1.000
_cell.angle_alpha   90.00
_cell.angle_beta   90.00
_cell.angle_gamma   90.00
#
_symmetry.space_group_name_H-M   'P 1'
#
loop_
_entity.id
_entity.type
_entity.pdbx_description
1 polymer ?
#
loop_
_entity_poly.entity_id
_entity_poly.type
_entity_poly.pdbx_seq_one_letter_code
_entity_poly.pdbx_strand_id
1 'polypeptide(L)' 'MRHHGSLDTLANSVWFLYRDWLPASGETLRDFPVYFRYLNFVHEVAEHELQTDIYLPLA' A
#
# COMPACT_ATOMS: atom_id res chain seq x y z
N MET A 1 2.40 -1.90 4.88
CA MET A 1 0.95 -1.97 5.17
C MET A 1 0.31 -2.96 4.22
N ARG A 2 -0.66 -3.76 4.68
CA ARG A 2 -1.43 -4.63 3.80
C ARG A 2 -2.75 -3.97 3.42
N HIS A 3 -3.01 -3.90 2.12
CA HIS A 3 -4.28 -3.51 1.54
C HIS A 3 -5.12 -4.76 1.24
N HIS A 4 -6.41 -4.69 1.54
CA HIS A 4 -7.40 -5.73 1.25
C HIS A 4 -8.50 -5.14 0.36
N GLY A 5 -8.83 -5.86 -0.71
CA GLY A 5 -9.90 -5.48 -1.64
C GLY A 5 -9.39 -4.86 -2.94
N SER A 6 -10.29 -4.15 -3.62
CA SER A 6 -10.09 -3.66 -4.99
C SER A 6 -8.87 -2.76 -5.14
N LEU A 7 -8.14 -2.97 -6.23
CA LEU A 7 -7.03 -2.11 -6.65
C LEU A 7 -7.48 -0.66 -6.90
N ASP A 8 -8.76 -0.41 -7.22
CA ASP A 8 -9.31 0.94 -7.36
C ASP A 8 -9.24 1.74 -6.05
N THR A 9 -9.26 1.05 -4.90
CA THR A 9 -9.18 1.66 -3.57
C THR A 9 -7.76 1.70 -3.01
N LEU A 10 -6.77 1.15 -3.73
CA LEU A 10 -5.37 1.09 -3.31
C LEU A 10 -4.78 2.49 -3.08
N ALA A 11 -5.16 3.47 -3.90
CA ALA A 11 -4.73 4.86 -3.77
C ALA A 11 -5.08 5.47 -2.40
N ASN A 12 -6.22 5.08 -1.80
CA ASN A 12 -6.61 5.55 -0.46
C ASN A 12 -5.65 5.04 0.62
N SER A 13 -5.19 3.78 0.48
CA SER A 13 -4.22 3.19 1.41
C SER A 13 -2.84 3.84 1.28
N VAL A 14 -2.42 4.13 0.05
CA VAL A 14 -1.19 4.91 -0.19
C VAL A 14 -1.32 6.30 0.42
N TRP A 15 -2.44 6.98 0.19
CA TRP A 15 -2.65 8.33 0.70
C TRP A 15 -2.64 8.39 2.23
N PHE A 16 -3.26 7.42 2.90
CA PHE A 16 -3.17 7.26 4.35
C PHE A 16 -1.72 7.11 4.84
N LEU A 17 -0.89 6.32 4.15
CA LEU A 17 0.51 6.16 4.52
C LEU A 17 1.27 7.49 4.47
N TYR A 18 1.07 8.29 3.43
CA TYR A 18 1.78 9.56 3.26
C TYR A 18 1.24 10.68 4.14
N ARG A 19 -0.08 10.75 4.32
CA ARG A 19 -0.73 11.88 5.00
C ARG A 19 -0.85 11.69 6.51
N ASP A 20 -1.17 10.49 6.95
CA ASP A 20 -1.53 10.24 8.34
C ASP A 20 -0.43 9.44 9.05
N TRP A 21 -0.04 8.30 8.49
CA TRP A 21 0.94 7.41 9.15
C TRP A 21 2.35 7.98 9.16
N LEU A 22 2.88 8.43 8.01
CA LEU A 22 4.27 8.89 7.91
C LEU A 22 4.55 10.09 8.83
N PRO A 23 3.74 11.17 8.84
CA PRO A 23 3.98 12.30 9.73
C PRO A 23 3.86 11.94 11.21
N ALA A 24 3.01 10.97 11.55
CA ALA A 24 2.83 10.50 12.93
C ALA A 24 3.93 9.51 13.37
N SER A 25 4.59 8.83 12.43
CA SER A 25 5.60 7.80 12.73
C SER A 25 6.93 8.37 13.20
N GLY A 26 7.25 9.62 12.85
CA GLY A 26 8.58 10.20 13.06
C GLY A 26 9.65 9.72 12.06
N GLU A 27 9.27 8.85 11.12
CA GLU A 27 10.15 8.35 10.07
C GLU A 27 10.35 9.37 8.96
N THR A 28 11.43 9.21 8.18
CA THR A 28 11.73 10.04 7.01
C THR A 28 11.73 9.19 5.75
N LEU A 29 11.18 9.72 4.66
CA LEU A 29 11.21 9.06 3.35
C LEU A 29 12.61 9.11 2.73
N ARG A 30 13.00 8.01 2.08
CA ARG A 30 14.12 7.99 1.15
C ARG A 30 13.66 8.43 -0.25
N ASP A 31 14.59 8.92 -1.05
CA ASP A 31 14.41 9.14 -2.49
C ASP A 31 14.35 7.80 -3.25
N PHE A 32 13.24 7.08 -3.09
CA PHE A 32 12.95 5.82 -3.77
C PHE A 32 11.43 5.69 -3.95
N PRO A 33 10.94 5.03 -5.03
CA PRO A 33 9.51 4.87 -5.25
C PRO A 33 8.86 3.91 -4.24
N VAL A 34 7.57 4.14 -3.96
CA VAL A 34 6.72 3.17 -3.27
C VAL A 34 6.66 1.86 -4.07
N TYR A 35 6.68 0.72 -3.38
CA TYR A 35 6.61 -0.60 -4.01
C TYR A 35 5.37 -1.39 -3.58
N PHE A 36 4.83 -2.14 -4.53
CA PHE A 36 3.64 -2.97 -4.36
C PHE A 36 3.99 -4.43 -4.59
N ARG A 37 3.55 -5.29 -3.67
CA ARG A 37 3.65 -6.73 -3.80
C ARG A 37 2.24 -7.31 -3.82
N TYR A 38 1.77 -7.68 -5.00
CA TYR A 38 0.52 -8.42 -5.17
C TYR A 38 0.70 -9.85 -4.66
N LEU A 39 -0.16 -10.28 -3.73
CA LEU A 39 -0.06 -11.61 -3.10
C LEU A 39 -0.97 -12.64 -3.77
N ASN A 40 -1.99 -12.17 -4.48
CA ASN A 40 -2.91 -12.93 -5.32
C ASN A 40 -3.32 -12.07 -6.53
N PHE A 41 -3.98 -12.68 -7.51
CA PHE A 41 -4.31 -12.01 -8.78
C PHE A 41 -5.81 -11.95 -9.07
N VAL A 42 -6.22 -10.94 -9.83
CA VAL A 42 -7.63 -10.66 -10.22
C VAL A 42 -8.31 -11.81 -10.98
N HIS A 43 -7.53 -12.74 -11.54
CA HIS A 43 -8.03 -13.91 -12.26
C HIS A 43 -8.12 -15.17 -11.36
N GLU A 44 -7.66 -15.09 -10.11
CA GLU A 44 -7.59 -16.21 -9.17
C GLU A 44 -8.60 -16.09 -8.02
N VAL A 45 -8.94 -14.87 -7.61
CA VAL A 45 -9.80 -14.59 -6.46
C VAL A 45 -10.83 -13.50 -6.77
N ALA A 46 -11.89 -13.41 -5.97
CA ALA A 46 -12.82 -12.28 -6.08
C ALA A 46 -12.15 -10.96 -5.67
N GLU A 47 -12.64 -9.83 -6.19
CA GLU A 47 -12.03 -8.52 -5.97
C GLU A 47 -11.87 -8.14 -4.48
N HIS A 48 -12.85 -8.47 -3.65
CA HIS A 48 -12.81 -8.20 -2.21
C HIS A 48 -11.80 -9.07 -1.44
N GLU A 49 -11.29 -10.13 -2.06
CA GLU A 49 -10.28 -11.04 -1.51
C GLU A 49 -8.85 -10.67 -1.95
N LEU A 50 -8.70 -9.68 -2.84
CA LEU A 50 -7.39 -9.23 -3.29
C LEU A 50 -6.54 -8.71 -2.13
N GLN A 51 -5.25 -9.04 -2.16
CA GLN A 51 -4.28 -8.65 -1.15
C GLN A 51 -3.04 -8.05 -1.80
N THR A 52 -2.70 -6.84 -1.39
CA THR A 52 -1.51 -6.12 -1.86
C THR A 52 -0.74 -5.56 -0.68
N ASP A 53 0.53 -5.94 -0.54
CA ASP A 53 1.43 -5.27 0.40
C ASP A 53 1.97 -3.98 -0.24
N ILE A 54 1.79 -2.87 0.47
CA ILE A 54 2.30 -1.55 0.13
C ILE A 54 3.47 -1.23 1.05
N TYR A 55 4.57 -0.78 0.46
CA TYR A 55 5.75 -0.47 1.21
C TYR A 55 6.31 0.92 0.89
N LEU A 56 6.52 1.69 1.96
CA LEU A 56 7.16 2.99 1.92
C LEU A 56 8.68 2.80 2.12
N PRO A 57 9.54 3.35 1.24
CA PRO A 57 10.98 3.34 1.47
C PRO A 57 11.37 4.44 2.46
N LEU A 58 11.85 4.01 3.62
CA LEU A 58 12.31 4.89 4.70
C LEU A 58 13.83 5.09 4.63
N ALA A 59 14.31 6.19 5.21
CA ALA A 59 15.69 6.66 5.17
C ALA A 59 16.66 5.74 5.92
#